data_AF-I3W7D0-F1
#
_entry.id   AF-I3W7D0-F1
#
_cell.length_a   1.000
_cell.length_b   1.000
_cell.length_c   1.000
_cell.angle_alpha   90.00
_cell.angle_beta   90.00
_cell.angle_gamma   90.00
#
_symmetry.space_group_name_H-M   'P 1'
#
loop_
_entity.id
_entity.type
_entity.pdbx_description
1 polymer ?
#
loop_
_entity_poly.entity_id
_entity_poly.type
_entity_poly.pdbx_seq_one_letter_code
_entity_poly.pdbx_strand_id
1 'polypeptide(L)'
;MKRMLPLFLLLAAGLAQADSNSDYRAGSDFAHQIKGQGTGSIRNFNPQESIPGYDANPDETKYYGGVTAGGDSGLKNDGTTQWATGETGKTITESFMNKPKDILSPDAPFIEKGRDVVNRADSIVGNTGQQCSAQEINRSEFTNYTCERDTTVEEYC
;
A
#
# COMPACT_ATOMS: atom_id res chain seq x y z
N MET A 1 64.03 54.13 -46.28
CA MET A 1 63.72 53.01 -45.38
C MET A 1 62.20 52.78 -45.19
N LYS A 2 61.37 52.89 -46.24
CA LYS A 2 59.89 52.76 -46.12
C LYS A 2 59.28 51.64 -46.99
N ARG A 3 60.11 50.98 -47.80
CA ARG A 3 59.74 49.86 -48.67
C ARG A 3 60.11 48.47 -48.12
N MET A 4 60.88 48.42 -47.03
CA MET A 4 61.30 47.17 -46.37
C MET A 4 60.30 46.67 -45.31
N LEU A 5 59.40 47.56 -44.84
CA LEU A 5 58.40 47.25 -43.82
C LEU A 5 57.35 46.20 -44.25
N PRO A 6 56.78 46.24 -45.47
CA PRO A 6 55.81 45.22 -45.88
C PRO A 6 56.44 43.84 -46.09
N LEU A 7 57.74 43.79 -46.42
CA LEU A 7 58.47 42.54 -46.63
C LEU A 7 58.71 41.78 -45.31
N PHE A 8 58.99 42.53 -44.23
CA PHE A 8 59.16 41.94 -42.89
C PHE A 8 57.84 41.45 -42.28
N LEU A 9 56.72 42.14 -42.55
CA LEU A 9 55.38 41.71 -42.11
C LEU A 9 54.90 40.44 -42.86
N LEU A 10 55.26 40.28 -44.14
CA LEU A 10 54.97 39.07 -44.93
C LEU A 10 55.81 37.86 -44.49
N LEU A 11 57.06 38.06 -44.05
CA LEU A 11 57.90 36.96 -43.54
C LEU A 11 57.41 36.45 -42.17
N ALA A 12 56.88 37.33 -41.30
CA ALA A 12 56.37 36.94 -39.99
C ALA A 12 55.08 36.11 -40.06
N ALA A 13 54.28 36.28 -41.12
CA ALA A 13 53.04 35.52 -41.33
C ALA A 13 53.27 34.07 -41.79
N GLY A 14 54.48 33.72 -42.27
CA GLY A 14 54.80 32.38 -42.77
C GLY A 14 55.21 31.36 -41.69
N LEU A 15 55.45 31.81 -40.45
CA LEU A 15 55.96 30.95 -39.37
C LEU A 15 54.86 30.36 -38.47
N ALA A 16 53.61 30.79 -38.64
CA ALA A 16 52.47 30.23 -37.93
C ALA A 16 51.69 29.27 -38.84
N GLN A 17 52.36 28.23 -39.34
CA GLN A 17 51.62 27.06 -39.81
C GLN A 17 51.21 26.26 -38.58
N ALA A 18 49.94 26.33 -38.22
CA ALA A 18 49.33 25.35 -37.34
C ALA A 18 49.43 24.00 -38.05
N ASP A 19 50.45 23.20 -37.70
CA ASP A 19 50.61 21.85 -38.21
C ASP A 19 49.57 20.94 -37.56
N SER A 20 48.31 21.08 -37.99
CA SER A 20 47.19 20.24 -37.54
C SER A 20 47.45 18.75 -37.78
N ASN A 21 48.41 18.44 -38.67
CA ASN A 21 48.82 17.07 -38.95
C ASN A 21 49.67 16.50 -37.80
N SER A 22 50.44 17.32 -37.09
CA SER A 22 51.17 16.89 -35.89
C SER A 22 50.22 16.55 -34.74
N ASP A 23 49.22 17.40 -34.47
CA ASP A 23 48.21 17.15 -33.44
C ASP A 23 47.32 15.95 -33.79
N TYR A 24 46.92 15.83 -35.06
CA TYR A 24 46.17 14.66 -35.55
C TYR A 24 46.97 13.36 -35.41
N ARG A 25 48.26 13.37 -35.77
CA ARG A 25 49.13 12.19 -35.63
C ARG A 25 49.36 11.83 -34.17
N ALA A 26 49.63 12.81 -33.31
CA ALA A 26 49.77 12.58 -31.88
C ALA A 26 48.49 11.97 -31.27
N GLY A 27 47.32 12.49 -31.64
CA GLY A 27 46.03 11.94 -31.22
C GLY A 27 45.75 10.54 -31.78
N SER A 28 46.09 10.30 -33.05
CA SER A 28 45.93 9.01 -33.72
C SER A 28 46.86 7.94 -33.12
N ASP A 29 48.11 8.29 -32.86
CA ASP A 29 49.10 7.39 -32.26
C ASP A 29 48.72 7.05 -30.82
N PHE A 30 48.24 8.03 -30.04
CA PHE A 30 47.65 7.78 -28.73
C PHE A 30 46.43 6.86 -28.82
N ALA A 31 45.51 7.12 -29.75
CA ALA A 31 44.33 6.27 -29.97
C ALA A 31 44.71 4.83 -30.34
N HIS A 32 45.71 4.63 -31.20
CA HIS A 32 46.25 3.32 -31.55
C HIS A 32 46.94 2.63 -30.36
N GLN A 33 47.64 3.40 -29.53
CA GLN A 33 48.29 2.88 -28.33
C GLN A 33 47.27 2.38 -27.31
N ILE A 34 46.19 3.13 -27.07
CA ILE A 34 45.14 2.74 -26.11
C ILE A 34 44.14 1.74 -26.71
N LYS A 35 44.08 1.61 -28.04
CA LYS A 35 43.19 0.68 -28.75
C LYS A 35 43.49 -0.74 -28.29
N GLY A 36 42.53 -1.31 -27.57
CA GLY A 36 42.58 -2.69 -27.11
C GLY A 36 43.21 -2.88 -25.72
N GLN A 37 43.81 -1.86 -25.11
CA GLN A 37 44.34 -1.96 -23.74
C GLN A 37 43.22 -2.29 -22.74
N GLY A 38 42.09 -1.58 -22.81
CA GLY A 38 40.94 -1.86 -21.94
C GLY A 38 40.32 -3.24 -22.18
N THR A 39 40.23 -3.69 -23.45
CA THR A 39 39.69 -5.02 -23.75
C THR A 39 40.63 -6.14 -23.31
N GLY A 40 41.95 -5.91 -23.34
CA GLY A 40 42.95 -6.88 -22.90
C GLY A 40 42.85 -7.18 -21.41
N SER A 41 42.61 -6.17 -20.58
CA SER A 41 42.41 -6.32 -19.14
C SER A 41 41.16 -7.13 -18.80
N ILE A 42 40.07 -6.99 -19.56
CA ILE A 42 38.82 -7.74 -19.34
C ILE A 42 38.92 -9.17 -19.89
N ARG A 43 39.67 -9.38 -20.99
CA ARG A 43 39.75 -10.68 -21.67
C ARG A 43 40.36 -11.79 -20.80
N ASN A 44 41.25 -11.43 -19.90
CA ASN A 44 41.92 -12.36 -18.98
C ASN A 44 41.38 -12.26 -17.54
N PHE A 45 40.28 -11.53 -17.34
CA PHE A 45 39.67 -11.45 -16.02
C PHE A 45 39.05 -12.80 -15.66
N ASN A 46 39.54 -13.42 -14.59
CA ASN A 46 38.95 -14.62 -14.01
C ASN A 46 38.09 -14.22 -12.79
N PRO A 47 36.75 -14.23 -12.90
CA PRO A 47 35.86 -13.82 -11.81
C PRO A 47 36.02 -14.71 -10.57
N GLN A 48 36.25 -16.00 -10.75
CA GLN A 48 36.39 -16.99 -9.68
C GLN A 48 37.59 -16.70 -8.76
N GLU A 49 38.65 -16.11 -9.30
CA GLU A 49 39.86 -15.77 -8.53
C GLU A 49 39.81 -14.35 -7.96
N SER A 50 39.04 -13.46 -8.59
CA SER A 50 39.08 -12.02 -8.31
C SER A 50 37.90 -11.52 -7.46
N ILE A 51 36.79 -12.25 -7.45
CA ILE A 51 35.56 -11.85 -6.77
C ILE A 51 35.23 -12.89 -5.68
N PRO A 52 35.38 -12.52 -4.39
CA PRO A 52 34.98 -13.38 -3.28
C PRO A 52 33.50 -13.77 -3.38
N GLY A 53 33.22 -15.07 -3.28
CA GLY A 53 31.84 -15.58 -3.36
C GLY A 53 31.25 -15.56 -4.77
N TYR A 54 32.07 -15.44 -5.81
CA TYR A 54 31.58 -15.53 -7.19
C TYR A 54 30.92 -16.88 -7.45
N ASP A 55 29.65 -16.80 -7.83
CA ASP A 55 28.91 -17.89 -8.43
C ASP A 55 28.50 -17.44 -9.83
N ALA A 56 28.75 -18.27 -10.84
CA ALA A 56 28.32 -18.00 -12.20
C ALA A 56 26.80 -18.18 -12.36
N ASN A 57 26.16 -18.94 -11.47
CA ASN A 57 24.74 -19.24 -11.48
C ASN A 57 24.16 -19.18 -10.06
N PRO A 58 24.14 -17.99 -9.43
CA PRO A 58 23.54 -17.82 -8.12
C PRO A 58 22.03 -18.16 -8.18
N ASP A 59 21.44 -18.53 -7.05
CA ASP A 59 20.02 -18.91 -6.98
C ASP A 59 19.08 -17.83 -7.54
N GLU A 60 19.47 -16.55 -7.44
CA GLU A 60 18.75 -15.39 -7.96
C GLU A 60 18.65 -15.36 -9.48
N THR A 61 19.48 -16.15 -10.20
CA THR A 61 19.41 -16.28 -11.66
C THR A 61 18.02 -16.71 -12.12
N LYS A 62 17.26 -17.46 -11.29
CA LYS A 62 15.87 -17.84 -11.57
C LYS A 62 14.92 -16.65 -11.74
N TYR A 63 15.30 -15.47 -11.23
CA TYR A 63 14.52 -14.23 -11.36
C TYR A 63 14.92 -13.40 -12.57
N TYR A 64 16.07 -13.69 -13.20
CA TYR A 64 16.56 -12.95 -14.35
C TYR A 64 16.00 -13.55 -15.66
N GLY A 65 15.08 -12.83 -16.30
CA GLY A 65 14.47 -13.24 -17.57
C GLY A 65 15.18 -12.73 -18.84
N GLY A 66 16.30 -12.01 -18.71
CA GLY A 66 16.99 -11.34 -19.82
C GLY A 66 16.61 -9.88 -20.02
N VAL A 67 17.33 -9.17 -20.91
CA VAL A 67 17.20 -7.70 -21.12
C VAL A 67 15.85 -7.25 -21.68
N THR A 68 15.08 -8.19 -22.24
CA THR A 68 13.73 -7.95 -22.79
C THR A 68 12.62 -8.44 -21.86
N ALA A 69 12.97 -9.04 -20.71
CA ALA A 69 11.97 -9.49 -19.76
C ALA A 69 11.29 -8.29 -19.11
N GLY A 70 9.98 -8.18 -19.32
CA GLY A 70 9.16 -7.08 -18.80
C GLY A 70 8.55 -7.34 -17.41
N GLY A 71 8.98 -8.39 -16.69
CA GLY A 71 8.28 -8.82 -15.49
C GLY A 71 9.14 -9.48 -14.42
N ASP A 72 8.64 -9.38 -13.19
CA ASP A 72 9.19 -9.85 -11.92
C ASP A 72 8.38 -11.05 -11.36
N SER A 73 7.77 -11.85 -12.24
CA SER A 73 6.81 -12.90 -11.86
C SER A 73 7.38 -13.93 -10.88
N GLY A 74 8.65 -14.34 -11.06
CA GLY A 74 9.33 -15.24 -10.14
C GLY A 74 9.46 -14.67 -8.73
N LEU A 75 9.85 -13.40 -8.60
CA LEU A 75 9.95 -12.71 -7.31
C LEU A 75 8.58 -12.57 -6.64
N LYS A 76 7.55 -12.20 -7.41
CA LYS A 76 6.17 -12.10 -6.90
C LYS A 76 5.62 -13.44 -6.41
N ASN A 77 5.86 -14.51 -7.17
CA ASN A 77 5.41 -15.85 -6.80
C ASN A 77 6.10 -16.34 -5.53
N ASP A 78 7.42 -16.20 -5.42
CA ASP A 78 8.17 -16.59 -4.22
C ASP A 78 7.75 -15.74 -3.01
N GLY A 79 7.60 -14.42 -3.19
CA GLY A 79 7.12 -13.53 -2.14
C GLY A 79 5.71 -13.88 -1.65
N THR A 80 4.79 -14.19 -2.57
CA THR A 80 3.43 -14.61 -2.22
C THR A 80 3.43 -15.97 -1.51
N THR A 81 4.28 -16.90 -1.96
CA THR A 81 4.43 -18.21 -1.34
C THR A 81 4.98 -18.10 0.08
N GLN A 82 6.01 -17.28 0.30
CA GLN A 82 6.54 -17.03 1.63
C GLN A 82 5.55 -16.31 2.53
N TRP A 83 4.77 -15.36 2.01
CA TRP A 83 3.70 -14.74 2.78
C TRP A 83 2.65 -15.78 3.23
N ALA A 84 2.29 -16.72 2.36
CA ALA A 84 1.29 -17.74 2.67
C ALA A 84 1.80 -18.86 3.60
N THR A 85 3.07 -19.24 3.48
CA THR A 85 3.60 -20.46 4.12
C THR A 85 4.64 -20.19 5.21
N GLY A 86 5.29 -19.03 5.18
CA GLY A 86 6.36 -18.65 6.08
C GLY A 86 5.86 -18.27 7.48
N GLU A 87 6.77 -18.42 8.44
CA GLU A 87 6.49 -18.13 9.86
C GLU A 87 6.05 -16.69 10.08
N THR A 88 6.70 -15.74 9.41
CA THR A 88 6.33 -14.32 9.49
C THR A 88 4.91 -14.07 8.99
N GLY A 89 4.55 -14.64 7.84
CA GLY A 89 3.21 -14.48 7.26
C GLY A 89 2.12 -15.11 8.13
N LYS A 90 2.40 -16.29 8.71
CA LYS A 90 1.53 -16.93 9.71
C LYS A 90 1.39 -16.06 10.96
N THR A 91 2.50 -15.59 11.54
CA THR A 91 2.50 -14.76 12.75
C THR A 91 1.67 -13.49 12.55
N ILE A 92 1.83 -12.82 11.41
CA ILE A 92 1.03 -11.62 11.08
C ILE A 92 -0.45 -11.99 11.00
N THR A 93 -0.78 -13.04 10.24
CA THR A 93 -2.16 -13.51 10.08
C THR A 93 -2.79 -13.87 11.42
N GLU A 94 -2.08 -14.65 12.24
CA GLU A 94 -2.51 -15.04 13.58
C GLU A 94 -2.67 -13.83 14.52
N SER A 95 -1.78 -12.84 14.43
CA SER A 95 -1.91 -11.60 15.21
C SER A 95 -3.20 -10.86 14.87
N PHE A 96 -3.56 -10.77 13.58
CA PHE A 96 -4.82 -10.16 13.17
C PHE A 96 -6.03 -10.99 13.59
N MET A 97 -5.98 -12.32 13.43
CA MET A 97 -7.09 -13.21 13.74
C MET A 97 -7.34 -13.34 15.26
N ASN A 98 -6.28 -13.26 16.05
CA ASN A 98 -6.33 -13.37 17.52
C ASN A 98 -6.27 -12.02 18.22
N LYS A 99 -6.25 -10.90 17.49
CA LYS A 99 -6.34 -9.56 18.08
C LYS A 99 -7.64 -9.49 18.90
N PRO A 100 -7.57 -9.10 20.19
CA PRO A 100 -8.77 -8.85 20.98
C PRO A 100 -9.69 -7.90 20.21
N LYS A 101 -10.99 -8.23 20.19
CA LYS A 101 -11.99 -7.34 19.60
C LYS A 101 -11.83 -5.98 20.28
N ASP A 102 -11.82 -4.91 19.48
CA ASP A 102 -11.85 -3.57 20.04
C ASP A 102 -13.16 -3.44 20.82
N ILE A 103 -13.05 -3.38 22.14
CA ILE A 103 -14.20 -3.18 23.01
C ILE A 103 -14.58 -1.71 22.86
N LEU A 104 -15.69 -1.44 22.19
CA LEU A 104 -16.33 -0.13 22.25
C LEU A 104 -16.66 0.14 23.71
N SER A 105 -15.88 1.01 24.34
CA SER A 105 -16.11 1.38 25.73
C SER A 105 -17.55 1.91 25.84
N PRO A 106 -18.37 1.36 26.76
CA PRO A 106 -19.68 1.91 27.04
C PRO A 106 -19.62 3.38 27.45
N ASP A 107 -18.48 3.84 27.96
CA ASP A 107 -18.20 5.19 28.43
C ASP A 107 -17.53 6.07 27.36
N ALA A 108 -17.48 5.61 26.11
CA ALA A 108 -16.92 6.42 25.04
C ALA A 108 -17.73 7.72 24.86
N PRO A 109 -17.09 8.88 24.66
CA PRO A 109 -17.76 10.19 24.61
C PRO A 109 -18.85 10.30 23.53
N PHE A 110 -18.74 9.54 22.43
CA PHE A 110 -19.76 9.50 21.39
C PHE A 110 -21.02 8.72 21.78
N ILE A 111 -20.91 7.71 22.67
CA ILE A 111 -22.06 6.99 23.24
C ILE A 111 -22.77 7.90 24.27
N GLU A 112 -22.00 8.69 25.03
CA GLU A 112 -22.53 9.62 26.03
C GLU A 112 -23.53 10.61 25.42
N LYS A 113 -23.22 11.17 24.24
CA LYS A 113 -24.15 12.06 23.53
C LYS A 113 -25.44 11.36 23.11
N GLY A 114 -25.36 10.10 22.68
CA GLY A 114 -26.55 9.29 22.39
C GLY A 114 -27.40 9.04 23.64
N ARG A 115 -26.77 8.73 24.78
CA ARG A 115 -27.46 8.58 26.05
C ARG A 115 -28.06 9.88 26.58
N ASP A 116 -27.38 11.01 26.39
CA ASP A 116 -27.91 12.32 26.77
C ASP A 116 -29.20 12.66 26.01
N VAL A 117 -29.27 12.32 24.72
CA VAL A 117 -30.51 12.47 23.93
C VAL A 117 -31.63 11.57 24.45
N VAL A 118 -31.34 10.32 24.84
CA VAL A 118 -32.33 9.43 25.46
C VAL A 118 -32.81 9.98 26.81
N ASN A 119 -31.89 10.39 27.67
CA ASN A 119 -32.20 10.91 29.01
C ASN A 119 -32.98 12.24 28.94
N ARG A 120 -32.75 13.03 27.89
CA ARG A 120 -33.40 14.32 27.67
C ARG A 120 -34.55 14.23 26.68
N ALA A 121 -34.95 13.03 26.27
CA ALA A 121 -35.97 12.81 25.26
C ALA A 121 -37.22 13.63 25.58
N ASP A 122 -37.71 13.59 26.83
CA ASP A 122 -38.89 14.34 27.28
C ASP A 122 -38.81 15.85 27.01
N SER A 123 -37.61 16.44 27.16
CA SER A 123 -37.36 17.85 26.87
C SER A 123 -37.16 18.14 25.38
N ILE A 124 -36.66 17.16 24.62
CA ILE A 124 -36.34 17.29 23.19
C ILE A 124 -37.59 17.13 22.32
N VAL A 125 -38.45 16.14 22.61
CA VAL A 125 -39.76 16.04 21.96
C VAL A 125 -40.75 17.06 22.50
N GLY A 126 -40.40 17.85 23.52
CA GLY A 126 -41.14 19.03 23.93
C GLY A 126 -42.63 18.76 24.14
N ASN A 127 -42.97 17.85 25.05
CA ASN A 127 -44.35 17.63 25.51
C ASN A 127 -45.39 17.45 24.35
N THR A 128 -44.97 16.91 23.19
CA THR A 128 -45.80 16.81 21.98
C THR A 128 -46.69 15.57 21.93
N GLY A 129 -46.60 14.67 22.90
CA GLY A 129 -47.54 13.56 23.08
C GLY A 129 -48.64 13.95 24.06
N GLN A 130 -49.91 13.68 23.71
CA GLN A 130 -51.02 13.67 24.66
C GLN A 130 -50.58 12.89 25.91
N GLN A 131 -50.45 13.58 27.05
CA GLN A 131 -50.03 12.97 28.30
C GLN A 131 -51.10 11.96 28.72
N CYS A 132 -50.90 10.68 28.38
CA CYS A 132 -51.77 9.60 28.84
C CYS A 132 -51.59 9.46 30.36
N SER A 133 -52.50 10.04 31.13
CA SER A 133 -52.62 9.77 32.56
C SER A 133 -53.31 8.42 32.75
N ALA A 134 -52.75 7.55 33.59
CA ALA A 134 -53.44 6.33 34.00
C ALA A 134 -54.79 6.69 34.64
N GLN A 135 -55.89 6.20 34.04
CA GLN A 135 -57.23 6.34 34.58
C GLN A 135 -57.71 5.00 35.12
N GLU A 136 -58.24 5.01 36.34
CA GLU A 136 -58.84 3.85 36.97
C GLU A 136 -60.28 3.71 36.47
N ILE A 137 -60.53 2.75 35.57
CA ILE A 137 -61.87 2.49 35.02
C ILE A 137 -62.52 1.38 35.83
N ASN A 138 -63.46 1.74 36.70
CA ASN A 138 -64.32 0.78 37.39
C ASN A 138 -65.46 0.34 36.46
N ARG A 139 -65.44 -0.92 36.02
CA ARG A 139 -66.48 -1.51 35.18
C ARG A 139 -67.24 -2.57 35.96
N SER A 140 -68.53 -2.32 36.23
CA SER A 140 -69.40 -3.29 36.87
C SER A 140 -70.06 -4.18 35.81
N GLU A 141 -69.81 -5.49 35.88
CA GLU A 141 -70.45 -6.49 35.04
C GLU A 141 -71.62 -7.11 35.80
N PHE A 142 -72.82 -7.08 35.23
CA PHE A 142 -74.02 -7.66 35.83
C PHE A 142 -74.41 -8.93 35.08
N THR A 143 -74.28 -10.09 35.73
CA THR A 143 -74.75 -11.37 35.20
C THR A 143 -76.15 -11.65 35.75
N ASN A 144 -77.16 -11.69 34.86
CA ASN A 144 -78.51 -12.11 35.23
C ASN A 144 -78.68 -13.62 35.05
N TYR A 145 -79.23 -14.29 36.06
CA TYR A 145 -79.70 -15.67 35.97
C TYR A 145 -81.22 -15.69 36.08
N THR A 146 -81.89 -16.33 35.13
CA THR A 146 -83.34 -16.59 35.19
C THR A 146 -83.51 -18.08 35.45
N CYS A 147 -84.11 -18.44 36.59
CA CYS A 147 -84.55 -19.81 36.84
C CYS A 147 -86.00 -19.96 36.35
N GLU A 148 -86.21 -20.72 35.29
CA GLU A 148 -87.55 -21.20 34.93
C GLU A 148 -87.92 -22.37 35.84
N ARG A 149 -89.13 -22.34 36.39
CA ARG A 149 -89.64 -23.38 37.30
C ARG A 149 -90.22 -24.51 36.45
N ASP A 150 -89.61 -25.69 36.55
CA ASP A 150 -90.08 -26.90 35.89
C ASP A 150 -91.50 -27.25 36.39
N THR A 151 -92.46 -27.37 35.47
CA THR A 151 -93.90 -27.58 35.77
C THR A 151 -94.24 -29.04 36.10
N THR A 152 -93.24 -29.92 36.20
CA THR A 152 -93.42 -31.35 36.50
C THR A 152 -93.11 -31.70 37.97
N VAL A 153 -93.69 -30.96 38.91
CA VAL A 153 -93.77 -31.40 40.32
C VAL A 153 -95.17 -31.93 40.57
N GLU A 154 -95.31 -33.26 40.74
CA GLU A 154 -96.55 -33.90 41.17
C GLU A 154 -96.93 -33.42 42.57
N GLU A 155 -98.04 -32.68 42.67
CA GLU A 155 -98.69 -32.38 43.94
C GLU A 155 -99.51 -33.59 44.39
N TYR A 156 -99.08 -34.27 45.45
CA TYR A 156 -99.93 -35.17 46.23
C TYR A 156 -100.53 -34.39 47.42
N CYS A 157 -101.87 -34.32 47.46
CA CYS A 157 -102.66 -33.84 48.61
C CYS A 157 -102.68 -34.85 49.75
#